data_AF-A0A4P9Z7F3-F1
#
_entry.id   AF-A0A4P9Z7F3-F1
#
_cell.length_a   1.000
_cell.length_b   1.000
_cell.length_c   1.000
_cell.angle_alpha   90.00
_cell.angle_beta   90.00
_cell.angle_gamma   90.00
#
_symmetry.space_group_name_H-M   'P 1'
#
loop_
_entity.id
_entity.type
_entity.pdbx_description
1 polymer ?
#
loop_
_entity_poly.entity_id
_entity_poly.type
_entity_poly.pdbx_seq_one_letter_code
_entity_poly.pdbx_strand_id
1 'polypeptide(L)'
;TWRAFLDPAHCPSDCPAFSTNVDTRLFYTFWQLALYDVNYSADVYDTELAKLRAAALQQREELSVSSDTGSIQTNLQRIEEAIAQIPGDIAAHEAHDRTVLAQLRENCAVWFGDKLSSNSESAPAYPANPTYAAFLQDCILPRAVNSCFDAMFCARFLFRLHESGTEHFSIFDALGLLVHSNALFATLFTCTPVQADNL
;
A
#
# COMPACT_ATOMS: atom_id res chain seq x y z
N THR A 1 16.07 -15.03 5.54
CA THR A 1 15.34 -14.21 6.52
C THR A 1 15.99 -12.84 6.58
N TRP A 2 15.45 -11.85 5.87
CA TRP A 2 16.08 -10.54 5.61
C TRP A 2 16.15 -9.59 6.82
N ARG A 3 15.86 -10.09 8.03
CA ARG A 3 15.80 -9.32 9.28
C ARG A 3 17.17 -9.03 9.93
N ALA A 4 18.27 -9.54 9.38
CA ALA A 4 19.60 -9.40 9.99
C ALA A 4 20.37 -8.12 9.60
N PHE A 5 19.87 -7.33 8.64
CA PHE A 5 20.55 -6.13 8.14
C PHE A 5 20.19 -4.82 8.87
N LEU A 6 19.43 -4.91 9.96
CA LEU A 6 18.69 -3.77 10.51
C LEU A 6 18.95 -3.56 12.02
N ASP A 7 20.14 -3.95 12.48
CA ASP A 7 20.68 -3.52 13.78
C ASP A 7 21.51 -2.24 13.58
N PRO A 8 21.11 -1.08 14.15
CA PRO A 8 21.87 0.17 14.05
C PRO A 8 23.32 0.06 14.56
N ALA A 9 23.61 -0.94 15.42
CA ALA A 9 24.95 -1.16 15.98
C ALA A 9 25.92 -1.93 15.05
N HIS A 10 25.43 -2.48 13.93
CA HIS A 10 26.21 -3.33 13.02
C HIS A 10 26.30 -2.81 11.57
N CYS A 11 25.97 -1.54 11.32
CA CYS A 11 26.09 -0.97 9.98
C CYS A 11 27.57 -0.92 9.54
N PRO A 12 27.97 -1.64 8.48
CA PRO A 12 29.33 -1.53 7.94
C PRO A 12 29.56 -0.11 7.42
N SER A 13 30.75 0.42 7.65
CA SER A 13 31.17 1.77 7.24
C SER A 13 31.09 2.05 5.73
N ASP A 14 30.87 1.01 4.91
CA ASP A 14 30.73 1.07 3.45
C ASP A 14 29.29 0.77 2.98
N CYS A 15 28.27 1.16 3.76
CA CYS A 15 26.91 1.15 3.24
C CYS A 15 26.76 2.29 2.22
N PRO A 16 26.36 2.03 0.96
CA PRO A 16 26.10 3.11 0.01
C PRO A 16 25.08 4.04 0.66
N ALA A 17 25.44 5.31 0.80
CA ALA A 17 24.64 6.29 1.53
C ALA A 17 23.21 6.26 0.98
N PHE A 18 22.32 5.59 1.72
CA PHE A 18 20.89 5.66 1.48
C PHE A 18 20.54 7.14 1.50
N SER A 19 19.73 7.63 0.56
CA SER A 19 19.62 9.08 0.37
C SER A 19 19.28 9.74 1.70
N THR A 20 20.06 10.75 2.08
CA THR A 20 19.99 11.43 3.38
C THR A 20 18.70 12.25 3.54
N ASN A 21 17.74 12.07 2.62
CA ASN A 21 16.55 12.87 2.48
C ASN A 21 15.25 12.17 2.89
N VAL A 22 15.24 10.84 2.98
CA VAL A 22 14.09 10.06 3.51
C VAL A 22 14.33 9.75 4.99
N ASP A 23 13.34 10.01 5.85
CA ASP A 23 13.39 9.58 7.25
C ASP A 23 13.48 8.05 7.33
N THR A 24 14.39 7.54 8.15
CA THR A 24 14.62 6.10 8.27
C THR A 24 13.37 5.34 8.71
N ARG A 25 12.53 5.91 9.57
CA ARG A 25 11.28 5.26 10.01
C ARG A 25 10.25 5.23 8.89
N LEU A 26 10.16 6.28 8.06
CA LEU A 26 9.32 6.27 6.86
C LEU A 26 9.74 5.14 5.93
N PHE A 27 11.04 5.03 5.67
CA PHE A 27 11.60 3.97 4.83
C PHE A 27 11.22 2.58 5.36
N TYR A 28 11.48 2.31 6.64
CA TYR A 28 11.15 1.02 7.25
C TYR A 28 9.66 0.73 7.25
N THR A 29 8.83 1.70 7.64
CA THR A 29 7.38 1.53 7.70
C THR A 29 6.85 1.21 6.31
N PHE A 30 7.30 1.92 5.27
CA PHE A 30 6.89 1.67 3.90
C PHE A 30 7.22 0.24 3.45
N TRP A 31 8.45 -0.24 3.66
CA TRP A 31 8.88 -1.57 3.21
C TRP A 31 8.39 -2.73 4.08
N GLN A 32 7.96 -2.46 5.31
CA GLN A 32 7.39 -3.49 6.19
C GLN A 32 5.90 -3.72 5.95
N LEU A 33 5.16 -2.70 5.52
CA LEU A 33 3.74 -2.81 5.25
C LEU A 33 3.47 -3.50 3.89
N ALA A 34 2.39 -4.26 3.86
CA ALA A 34 1.82 -4.96 2.72
C ALA A 34 0.49 -4.33 2.30
N LEU A 35 -0.03 -4.75 1.14
CA LEU A 35 -1.30 -4.25 0.61
C LEU A 35 -2.46 -4.44 1.59
N TYR A 36 -2.48 -5.55 2.33
CA TYR A 36 -3.48 -5.80 3.37
C TYR A 36 -3.54 -4.66 4.39
N ASP A 37 -2.39 -4.14 4.83
CA ASP A 37 -2.33 -3.14 5.91
C ASP A 37 -2.90 -1.77 5.54
N VAL A 38 -3.05 -1.49 4.24
CA VAL A 38 -3.43 -0.17 3.70
C VAL A 38 -4.65 -0.21 2.79
N ASN A 39 -5.30 -1.37 2.65
CA ASN A 39 -6.39 -1.59 1.71
C ASN A 39 -7.62 -2.23 2.38
N TYR A 40 -8.06 -1.66 3.49
CA TYR A 40 -9.35 -1.98 4.09
C TYR A 40 -10.49 -1.25 3.38
N SER A 41 -11.59 -1.95 3.08
CA SER A 41 -12.83 -1.38 2.57
C SER A 41 -14.01 -2.28 2.94
N ALA A 42 -14.95 -1.76 3.73
CA ALA A 42 -16.15 -2.48 4.14
C ALA A 42 -17.02 -2.88 2.93
N ASP A 43 -17.15 -1.99 1.94
CA ASP A 43 -17.96 -2.21 0.74
C ASP A 43 -17.51 -3.42 -0.08
N VAL A 44 -16.20 -3.70 -0.11
CA VAL A 44 -15.64 -4.87 -0.80
C VAL A 44 -16.09 -6.15 -0.09
N TYR A 45 -16.01 -6.19 1.24
CA TYR A 45 -16.48 -7.33 2.02
C TYR A 45 -17.98 -7.54 1.87
N ASP A 46 -18.78 -6.47 1.90
CA ASP A 46 -20.23 -6.56 1.72
C ASP A 46 -20.59 -7.12 0.34
N THR A 47 -19.89 -6.66 -0.70
CA THR A 47 -20.06 -7.14 -2.08
C THR A 47 -19.70 -8.62 -2.22
N GLU A 48 -18.56 -9.06 -1.66
CA GLU A 48 -18.14 -10.46 -1.73
C GLU A 48 -19.04 -11.37 -0.89
N LEU A 49 -19.50 -10.90 0.27
CA LEU A 49 -20.44 -11.64 1.11
C LEU A 49 -21.79 -11.82 0.42
N ALA A 50 -22.27 -10.81 -0.32
CA ALA A 50 -23.47 -10.92 -1.15
C ALA A 50 -23.31 -11.96 -2.27
N LYS A 51 -22.16 -11.98 -2.95
CA LYS A 51 -21.85 -12.98 -3.99
C LYS A 51 -21.81 -14.40 -3.43
N LEU A 52 -21.17 -14.61 -2.27
CA LEU A 52 -21.10 -15.92 -1.63
C LEU A 52 -22.49 -16.40 -1.19
N ARG A 53 -23.33 -15.52 -0.64
CA ARG A 53 -24.72 -15.85 -0.28
C ARG A 53 -25.54 -16.25 -1.49
N ALA A 54 -25.39 -15.53 -2.61
CA ALA A 54 -26.04 -15.89 -3.87
C ALA A 54 -25.57 -17.26 -4.39
N ALA A 55 -24.26 -17.52 -4.34
CA ALA A 55 -23.69 -18.82 -4.72
C ALA A 55 -24.19 -19.97 -3.83
N ALA A 56 -24.31 -19.75 -2.51
CA ALA A 56 -24.87 -20.73 -1.60
C ALA A 56 -26.34 -21.07 -1.92
N LEU A 57 -27.15 -20.06 -2.26
CA LEU A 57 -28.53 -20.27 -2.70
C LEU A 57 -28.59 -21.12 -3.98
N GLN A 58 -27.76 -20.80 -4.97
CA GLN A 58 -27.70 -21.57 -6.22
C GLN A 58 -27.29 -23.03 -5.97
N GLN A 59 -26.28 -23.28 -5.13
CA GLN A 59 -25.86 -24.65 -4.78
C GLN A 59 -26.98 -25.43 -4.06
N ARG A 60 -27.80 -24.77 -3.23
CA ARG A 60 -28.96 -25.41 -2.57
C ARG A 60 -30.06 -25.77 -3.57
N GLU A 61 -30.30 -24.94 -4.57
CA GLU A 61 -31.24 -25.25 -5.65
C GLU A 61 -30.72 -26.43 -6.49
N GLU A 62 -29.45 -26.42 -6.87
CA GLU A 62 -28.82 -27.51 -7.63
C GLU A 62 -28.86 -28.85 -6.87
N LEU A 63 -28.64 -28.84 -5.55
CA LEU A 63 -28.79 -30.04 -4.70
C LEU A 63 -30.18 -30.66 -4.76
N SER A 64 -31.22 -29.86 -4.98
CA SER A 64 -32.61 -30.35 -5.03
C SER A 64 -32.97 -31.03 -6.36
N VAL A 65 -32.20 -30.77 -7.41
CA VAL A 65 -32.50 -31.22 -8.79
C VAL A 65 -31.45 -32.23 -9.31
N SER A 66 -30.22 -32.17 -8.81
CA SER A 66 -29.09 -32.98 -9.31
C SER A 66 -29.07 -34.39 -8.70
N SER A 67 -28.64 -35.37 -9.50
CA SER A 67 -28.31 -36.71 -9.02
C SER A 67 -26.92 -36.80 -8.38
N ASP A 68 -26.02 -35.86 -8.69
CA ASP A 68 -24.68 -35.77 -8.08
C ASP A 68 -24.71 -34.83 -6.87
N THR A 69 -25.16 -35.37 -5.74
CA THR A 69 -25.38 -34.59 -4.51
C THR A 69 -24.11 -34.43 -3.67
N GLY A 70 -23.14 -35.35 -3.78
CA GLY A 70 -21.94 -35.35 -2.92
C GLY A 70 -21.02 -34.16 -3.18
N SER A 71 -20.71 -33.89 -4.46
CA SER A 71 -19.86 -32.75 -4.85
C SER A 71 -20.50 -31.41 -4.47
N ILE A 72 -21.79 -31.24 -4.78
CA ILE A 72 -22.53 -30.00 -4.52
C ILE A 72 -22.65 -29.74 -3.00
N GLN A 73 -22.87 -30.79 -2.19
CA GLN A 73 -22.95 -30.65 -0.74
C GLN A 73 -21.62 -30.23 -0.12
N THR A 74 -20.50 -30.80 -0.60
CA THR A 74 -19.17 -30.40 -0.12
C THR A 74 -18.82 -28.96 -0.51
N ASN A 75 -19.18 -28.53 -1.72
CA ASN A 75 -18.99 -27.13 -2.15
C ASN A 75 -19.87 -26.16 -1.37
N LEU A 76 -21.15 -26.51 -1.14
CA LEU A 76 -22.05 -25.71 -0.31
C LEU A 76 -21.49 -25.53 1.10
N GLN A 77 -21.03 -26.61 1.73
CA GLN A 77 -20.43 -26.55 3.07
C GLN A 77 -19.23 -25.60 3.10
N ARG A 78 -18.33 -25.65 2.11
CA ARG A 78 -17.18 -24.74 2.01
C ARG A 78 -17.60 -23.28 1.87
N ILE A 79 -18.66 -23.00 1.12
CA ILE A 79 -19.18 -21.63 0.95
C ILE A 79 -19.80 -21.14 2.26
N GLU A 80 -20.60 -21.97 2.93
CA GLU A 80 -21.23 -21.63 4.22
C GLU A 80 -20.19 -21.40 5.32
N GLU A 81 -19.13 -22.20 5.36
CA GLU A 81 -17.98 -22.00 6.26
C GLU A 81 -17.29 -20.66 6.00
N ALA A 82 -17.05 -20.29 4.74
CA ALA A 82 -16.47 -19.00 4.38
C ALA A 82 -17.38 -17.83 4.78
N ILE A 83 -18.69 -17.93 4.55
CA ILE A 83 -19.68 -16.92 4.97
C ILE A 83 -19.66 -16.72 6.49
N ALA A 84 -19.47 -17.80 7.26
CA ALA A 84 -19.41 -17.73 8.71
C ALA A 84 -18.10 -17.09 9.23
N GLN A 85 -16.98 -17.24 8.53
CA GLN A 85 -15.68 -16.68 8.93
C GLN A 85 -15.52 -15.20 8.58
N ILE A 86 -16.03 -14.75 7.43
CA ILE A 86 -15.85 -13.37 6.93
C ILE A 86 -16.17 -12.28 7.96
N PRO A 87 -17.26 -12.33 8.76
CA PRO A 87 -17.52 -11.30 9.77
C PRO A 87 -16.40 -11.14 10.80
N GLY A 88 -15.73 -12.23 11.17
CA GLY A 88 -14.55 -12.20 12.05
C GLY A 88 -13.35 -11.55 11.36
N ASP A 89 -13.12 -11.88 10.09
CA ASP A 89 -12.05 -11.30 9.28
C ASP A 89 -12.25 -9.79 9.07
N ILE A 90 -13.49 -9.34 8.85
CA ILE A 90 -13.83 -7.91 8.74
C ILE A 90 -13.44 -7.18 10.02
N ALA A 91 -13.86 -7.69 11.19
CA ALA A 91 -13.59 -7.06 12.47
C ALA A 91 -12.08 -7.03 12.78
N ALA A 92 -11.36 -8.11 12.46
CA ALA A 92 -9.91 -8.19 12.64
C ALA A 92 -9.17 -7.19 11.71
N HIS A 93 -9.56 -7.14 10.43
CA HIS A 93 -8.96 -6.24 9.45
C HIS A 93 -9.25 -4.78 9.78
N GLU A 94 -10.48 -4.44 10.19
CA GLU A 94 -10.85 -3.08 10.61
C GLU A 94 -10.03 -2.62 11.84
N ALA A 95 -9.84 -3.50 12.82
CA ALA A 95 -9.04 -3.19 14.01
C ALA A 95 -7.56 -2.98 13.66
N HIS A 96 -7.02 -3.80 12.76
CA HIS A 96 -5.66 -3.67 12.24
C HIS A 96 -5.48 -2.37 11.46
N ASP A 97 -6.39 -2.09 10.53
CA ASP A 97 -6.41 -0.89 9.69
C ASP A 97 -6.40 0.39 10.54
N ARG A 98 -7.22 0.43 11.60
CA ARG A 98 -7.27 1.54 12.55
C ARG A 98 -5.93 1.74 13.27
N THR A 99 -5.25 0.65 13.62
CA THR A 99 -3.94 0.69 14.29
C THR A 99 -2.88 1.26 13.34
N VAL A 100 -2.84 0.79 12.10
CA VAL A 100 -1.93 1.27 11.06
C VAL A 100 -2.18 2.75 10.78
N LEU A 101 -3.43 3.17 10.59
CA LEU A 101 -3.77 4.56 10.32
C LEU A 101 -3.36 5.50 11.46
N ALA A 102 -3.52 5.07 12.72
CA ALA A 102 -3.07 5.83 13.88
C ALA A 102 -1.54 6.01 13.89
N GLN A 103 -0.78 4.95 13.59
CA GLN A 103 0.68 5.02 13.50
C GLN A 103 1.16 5.92 12.37
N LEU A 104 0.52 5.84 11.19
CA LEU A 104 0.81 6.74 10.07
C LEU A 104 0.58 8.19 10.47
N ARG A 105 -0.55 8.49 11.11
CA ARG A 105 -0.90 9.84 11.55
C ARG A 105 0.10 10.42 12.56
N GLU A 106 0.53 9.62 13.53
CA GLU A 106 1.47 10.05 14.58
C GLU A 106 2.85 10.40 13.99
N ASN A 107 3.34 9.61 13.04
CA ASN A 107 4.69 9.75 12.51
C ASN A 107 4.79 10.68 11.29
N CYS A 108 3.69 10.92 10.58
CA CYS A 108 3.71 11.70 9.32
C CYS A 108 4.28 13.11 9.48
N ALA A 109 3.97 13.79 10.60
CA ALA A 109 4.53 15.11 10.90
C ALA A 109 6.06 15.08 10.98
N VAL A 110 6.62 14.02 11.57
CA VAL A 110 8.07 13.87 11.71
C VAL A 110 8.72 13.49 10.38
N TRP A 111 8.04 12.70 9.56
CA TRP A 111 8.54 12.28 8.25
C TRP A 111 8.64 13.43 7.25
N PHE A 112 7.70 14.38 7.29
CA PHE A 112 7.60 15.43 6.27
C PHE A 112 7.75 16.87 6.81
N GLY A 113 7.84 17.07 8.13
CA GLY A 113 7.74 18.40 8.78
C GLY A 113 8.98 19.30 8.73
N ASP A 114 10.18 18.76 8.50
CA ASP A 114 11.43 19.50 8.82
C ASP A 114 12.19 20.12 7.62
N LYS A 115 11.68 20.05 6.39
CA LYS A 115 12.45 20.49 5.19
C LYS A 115 11.83 21.59 4.34
N LEU A 116 11.00 22.45 4.94
CA LEU A 116 10.49 23.68 4.32
C LEU A 116 11.45 24.90 4.45
N SER A 117 12.65 24.73 5.04
CA SER A 117 13.53 25.84 5.44
C SER A 117 14.59 26.28 4.41
N SER A 118 14.54 25.83 3.14
CA SER A 118 15.38 26.45 2.11
C SER A 118 14.66 27.62 1.44
N ASN A 119 14.71 28.79 2.09
CA ASN A 119 14.45 30.10 1.48
C ASN A 119 15.48 30.40 0.38
N SER A 120 15.33 29.76 -0.77
CA SER A 120 16.04 30.11 -2.00
C SER A 120 15.07 30.91 -2.87
N GLU A 121 15.19 32.24 -2.84
CA GLU A 121 14.38 33.22 -3.62
C GLU A 121 14.52 33.09 -5.15
N SER A 122 15.13 32.02 -5.65
CA SER A 122 15.37 31.77 -7.07
C SER A 122 15.19 30.30 -7.46
N ALA A 123 14.13 29.64 -6.97
CA ALA A 123 13.77 28.29 -7.39
C ALA A 123 12.62 28.33 -8.43
N PRO A 124 12.61 27.43 -9.43
CA PRO A 124 11.54 27.34 -10.43
C PRO A 124 10.19 27.04 -9.78
N ALA A 125 9.10 27.14 -10.56
CA ALA A 125 7.68 27.15 -10.16
C ALA A 125 7.13 25.92 -9.37
N TYR A 126 7.97 25.14 -8.71
CA TYR A 126 7.63 24.10 -7.73
C TYR A 126 8.75 24.02 -6.69
N PRO A 127 8.56 24.47 -5.43
CA PRO A 127 9.50 24.18 -4.37
C PRO A 127 9.35 22.70 -3.98
N ALA A 128 10.06 21.82 -4.68
CA ALA A 128 10.06 20.40 -4.40
C ALA A 128 10.68 20.16 -3.02
N ASN A 129 9.86 19.74 -2.05
CA ASN A 129 10.37 19.24 -0.78
C ASN A 129 11.30 18.04 -1.08
N PRO A 130 12.60 18.12 -0.75
CA PRO A 130 13.57 17.10 -1.13
C PRO A 130 13.24 15.72 -0.53
N THR A 131 12.49 15.69 0.56
CA THR A 131 11.99 14.44 1.15
C THR A 131 10.94 13.77 0.27
N TYR A 132 10.07 14.52 -0.39
CA TYR A 132 9.11 13.95 -1.35
C TYR A 132 9.84 13.34 -2.55
N ALA A 133 10.80 14.07 -3.12
CA ALA A 133 11.57 13.59 -4.27
C ALA A 133 12.29 12.28 -3.93
N ALA A 134 12.96 12.25 -2.78
CA ALA A 134 13.67 11.09 -2.31
C ALA A 134 12.74 9.91 -1.97
N PHE A 135 11.60 10.15 -1.32
CA PHE A 135 10.63 9.10 -1.03
C PHE A 135 10.06 8.48 -2.31
N LEU A 136 9.76 9.30 -3.31
CA LEU A 136 9.29 8.81 -4.61
C LEU A 136 10.36 7.97 -5.33
N GLN A 137 11.60 8.46 -5.36
CA GLN A 137 12.72 7.81 -6.06
C GLN A 137 13.21 6.54 -5.38
N ASP A 138 13.30 6.54 -4.05
CA ASP A 138 13.94 5.44 -3.29
C ASP A 138 12.93 4.39 -2.82
N CYS A 139 11.63 4.73 -2.73
CA CYS A 139 10.60 3.85 -2.19
C CYS A 139 9.49 3.54 -3.19
N ILE A 140 8.77 4.57 -3.64
CA ILE A 140 7.54 4.39 -4.44
C ILE A 140 7.85 3.81 -5.81
N LEU A 141 8.72 4.44 -6.60
CA LEU A 141 9.04 4.01 -7.96
C LEU A 141 9.65 2.59 -8.00
N PRO A 142 10.66 2.24 -7.16
CA PRO A 142 11.25 0.90 -7.18
C PRO A 142 10.23 -0.19 -6.81
N ARG A 143 9.34 0.09 -5.84
CA ARG A 143 8.32 -0.87 -5.42
C ARG A 143 7.20 -1.02 -6.45
N ALA A 144 6.70 0.08 -7.01
CA ALA A 144 5.61 0.05 -7.98
C ALA A 144 5.95 -0.76 -9.24
N VAL A 145 7.19 -0.66 -9.72
CA VAL A 145 7.66 -1.40 -10.89
C VAL A 145 7.73 -2.92 -10.64
N ASN A 146 7.88 -3.35 -9.38
CA ASN A 146 8.15 -4.75 -9.04
C ASN A 146 6.96 -5.68 -9.32
N SER A 147 5.73 -5.25 -9.02
CA SER A 147 4.51 -6.02 -9.29
C SER A 147 3.27 -5.13 -9.30
N CYS A 148 2.18 -5.59 -9.94
CA CYS A 148 0.91 -4.87 -9.92
C CYS A 148 0.32 -4.71 -8.50
N PHE A 149 0.52 -5.70 -7.61
CA PHE A 149 0.11 -5.60 -6.20
C PHE A 149 0.94 -4.57 -5.43
N ASP A 150 2.23 -4.46 -5.73
CA ASP A 150 3.10 -3.45 -5.15
C ASP A 150 2.77 -2.04 -5.65
N ALA A 151 2.42 -1.89 -6.93
CA ALA A 151 1.92 -0.63 -7.48
C ALA A 151 0.62 -0.18 -6.79
N MET A 152 -0.33 -1.11 -6.62
CA MET A 152 -1.55 -0.85 -5.85
C MET A 152 -1.25 -0.48 -4.41
N PHE A 153 -0.29 -1.15 -3.76
CA PHE A 153 0.16 -0.78 -2.42
C PHE A 153 0.71 0.65 -2.40
N CYS A 154 1.59 1.01 -3.34
CA CYS A 154 2.18 2.35 -3.40
C CYS A 154 1.12 3.44 -3.53
N ALA A 155 0.16 3.24 -4.44
CA ALA A 155 -0.96 4.16 -4.61
C ALA A 155 -1.79 4.27 -3.33
N ARG A 156 -2.21 3.13 -2.75
CA ARG A 156 -2.98 3.10 -1.51
C ARG A 156 -2.24 3.75 -0.36
N PHE A 157 -0.95 3.49 -0.19
CA PHE A 157 -0.14 4.10 0.86
C PHE A 157 -0.15 5.63 0.77
N LEU A 158 0.01 6.21 -0.43
CA LEU A 158 -0.08 7.67 -0.62
C LEU A 158 -1.46 8.21 -0.25
N PHE A 159 -2.54 7.54 -0.64
CA PHE A 159 -3.89 7.93 -0.23
C PHE A 159 -4.12 7.79 1.27
N ARG A 160 -3.60 6.74 1.93
CA ARG A 160 -3.70 6.58 3.38
C ARG A 160 -2.95 7.66 4.15
N LEU A 161 -1.79 8.08 3.66
CA LEU A 161 -1.08 9.23 4.22
C LEU A 161 -1.94 10.50 4.11
N HIS A 162 -2.63 10.71 2.99
CA HIS A 162 -3.54 11.84 2.82
C HIS A 162 -4.76 11.76 3.76
N GLU A 163 -5.41 10.61 3.83
CA GLU A 163 -6.58 10.35 4.69
C GLU A 163 -6.25 10.48 6.19
N SER A 164 -4.99 10.26 6.58
CA SER A 164 -4.55 10.42 7.97
C SER A 164 -4.73 11.86 8.52
N GLY A 165 -5.04 12.83 7.64
CA GLY A 165 -5.41 14.19 8.03
C GLY A 165 -4.22 15.01 8.48
N THR A 166 -3.05 14.75 7.92
CA THR A 166 -1.79 15.38 8.31
C THR A 166 -1.56 16.63 7.47
N GLU A 167 -1.41 17.78 8.12
CA GLU A 167 -1.09 19.05 7.44
C GLU A 167 0.28 19.01 6.73
N HIS A 168 1.09 18.01 7.08
CA HIS A 168 2.45 17.83 6.58
C HIS A 168 2.53 16.95 5.33
N PHE A 169 1.42 16.30 4.90
CA PHE A 169 1.40 15.50 3.68
C PHE A 169 0.33 15.95 2.68
N SER A 170 0.79 16.57 1.59
CA SER A 170 -0.02 16.84 0.39
C SER A 170 0.17 15.74 -0.66
N ILE A 171 -0.89 14.98 -0.95
CA ILE A 171 -0.91 14.02 -2.05
C ILE A 171 -0.78 14.71 -3.40
N PHE A 172 -1.30 15.94 -3.53
CA PHE A 172 -1.18 16.72 -4.75
C PHE A 172 0.27 17.09 -5.04
N ASP A 173 1.05 17.44 -4.01
CA ASP A 173 2.48 17.72 -4.19
C ASP A 173 3.27 16.46 -4.50
N ALA A 174 2.94 15.32 -3.88
CA ALA A 174 3.55 14.04 -4.19
C ALA A 174 3.29 13.61 -5.65
N LEU A 175 2.04 13.66 -6.10
CA LEU A 175 1.66 13.31 -7.47
C LEU A 175 2.18 14.33 -8.49
N GLY A 176 2.11 15.61 -8.16
CA GLY A 176 2.68 16.70 -8.96
C GLY A 176 4.17 16.47 -9.18
N LEU A 177 4.91 16.18 -8.11
CA LEU A 177 6.33 15.87 -8.21
C LEU A 177 6.58 14.58 -9.00
N LEU A 178 5.80 13.52 -8.79
CA LEU A 178 5.93 12.27 -9.53
C LEU A 178 5.83 12.52 -11.05
N VAL A 179 4.79 13.23 -11.49
CA VAL A 179 4.51 13.50 -12.92
C VAL A 179 5.51 14.46 -13.54
N HIS A 180 5.95 15.49 -12.80
CA HIS A 180 6.87 16.50 -13.33
C HIS A 180 8.35 16.14 -13.10
N SER A 181 8.65 15.09 -12.34
CA SER A 181 10.02 14.64 -12.12
C SER A 181 10.57 13.86 -13.31
N ASN A 182 11.86 14.05 -13.59
CA ASN A 182 12.60 13.18 -14.52
C ASN A 182 12.70 11.73 -14.01
N ALA A 183 12.39 11.48 -12.73
CA ALA A 183 12.47 10.17 -12.13
C ALA A 183 11.49 9.20 -12.79
N LEU A 184 10.22 9.60 -12.95
CA LEU A 184 9.21 8.78 -13.62
C LEU A 184 9.63 8.43 -15.06
N PHE A 185 10.08 9.42 -15.83
CA PHE A 185 10.53 9.21 -17.20
C PHE A 185 11.75 8.28 -17.28
N ALA A 186 12.75 8.49 -16.41
CA ALA A 186 13.94 7.65 -16.36
C ALA A 186 13.61 6.20 -15.95
N THR A 187 12.69 6.02 -15.01
CA THR A 187 12.19 4.70 -14.62
C THR A 187 11.48 4.03 -15.79
N LEU A 188 10.55 4.72 -16.47
CA LEU A 188 9.83 4.18 -17.62
C LEU A 188 10.77 3.77 -18.77
N PHE A 189 11.81 4.56 -19.05
CA PHE A 189 12.78 4.25 -20.10
C PHE A 189 13.61 2.99 -19.83
N THR A 190 13.81 2.65 -18.55
CA THR A 190 14.61 1.47 -18.16
C THR A 190 13.76 0.24 -17.82
N CYS A 191 12.42 0.39 -17.76
CA CYS A 191 11.49 -0.69 -17.52
C CYS A 191 11.36 -1.64 -18.71
N THR A 192 11.17 -2.93 -18.41
CA THR A 192 10.59 -3.89 -19.36
C THR A 192 9.10 -3.59 -19.59
N PRO A 193 8.47 -4.12 -20.65
CA PRO A 193 7.04 -3.89 -20.90
C PRO A 193 6.13 -4.20 -19.69
N VAL A 194 6.35 -5.35 -19.02
CA VAL A 194 5.55 -5.73 -17.83
C VAL A 194 5.76 -4.77 -16.66
N GLN A 195 6.98 -4.29 -16.49
CA GLN A 195 7.33 -3.32 -15.45
C GLN A 195 6.69 -1.95 -15.70
N ALA A 196 6.65 -1.54 -16.97
CA ALA A 196 5.96 -0.32 -17.39
C ALA A 196 4.43 -0.46 -17.24
N ASP A 197 3.86 -1.64 -17.48
CA ASP A 197 2.43 -1.90 -17.26
C ASP A 197 2.04 -1.86 -15.77
N ASN A 198 2.96 -2.18 -14.86
CA ASN A 198 2.71 -2.10 -13.42
C ASN A 198 2.68 -0.64 -12.92
N LEU A 199 3.50 0.23 -13.49
CA LEU A 199 3.78 1.59 -13.01
C LEU A 199 2.68 2.60 -13.39
#